data_AF-A0A849IND7-F1
#
_entry.id   AF-A0A849IND7-F1
#
_cell.length_a   1.000
_cell.length_b   1.000
_cell.length_c   1.000
_cell.angle_alpha   90.00
_cell.angle_beta   90.00
_cell.angle_gamma   90.00
#
_symmetry.space_group_name_H-M   'P 1'
#
loop_
_entity.id
_entity.type
_entity.pdbx_description
1 polymer ?
#
loop_
_entity_poly.entity_id
_entity_poly.type
_entity_poly.pdbx_seq_one_letter_code
_entity_poly.pdbx_strand_id
1 'polypeptide(L)'
;MGPDPGVLRVGVLEEPPLGLGRDDACREAVQLAARTLEALGHHVAPAQMELAPDTVVALLNVTNAGLADYVDIDWERPEPHIQAGRAAAQAIDSLLYVRSVHDLQRFS
;
A
#
# COMPACT_ATOMS: atom_id res chain seq x y z
N MET A 1 20.26 -18.28 -14.85
CA MET A 1 20.68 -17.87 -13.49
C MET A 1 20.62 -16.36 -13.45
N GLY A 2 19.82 -15.80 -12.53
CA GLY A 2 19.84 -14.35 -12.29
C GLY A 2 21.17 -13.93 -11.64
N PRO A 3 21.49 -12.63 -11.64
CA PRO A 3 22.67 -12.11 -10.95
C PRO A 3 22.60 -12.44 -9.45
N ASP A 4 23.75 -12.79 -8.86
CA ASP A 4 23.88 -12.93 -7.41
C ASP A 4 23.80 -11.52 -6.77
N PRO A 5 22.79 -11.23 -5.94
CA PRO A 5 22.62 -9.92 -5.33
C PRO A 5 23.61 -9.65 -4.18
N GLY A 6 24.36 -10.67 -3.73
CA GLY A 6 25.27 -10.56 -2.58
C GLY A 6 24.54 -10.34 -1.26
N VAL A 7 25.19 -9.64 -0.33
CA VAL A 7 24.66 -9.35 1.01
C VAL A 7 23.65 -8.21 0.97
N LEU A 8 22.38 -8.53 1.27
CA LEU A 8 21.30 -7.56 1.33
C LEU A 8 21.26 -6.78 2.66
N ARG A 9 20.71 -5.56 2.61
CA ARG A 9 20.32 -4.74 3.76
C ARG A 9 18.79 -4.72 3.83
N VAL A 10 18.21 -5.30 4.87
CA VAL A 10 16.77 -5.55 4.99
C VAL A 10 16.21 -4.80 6.19
N GLY A 11 15.22 -3.94 5.94
CA GLY A 11 14.43 -3.29 6.96
C GLY A 11 13.20 -4.12 7.32
N VAL A 12 13.01 -4.43 8.61
CA VAL A 12 11.85 -5.19 9.10
C VAL A 12 10.84 -4.22 9.71
N LEU A 13 9.67 -4.10 9.05
CA LEU A 13 8.55 -3.35 9.61
C LEU A 13 7.76 -4.26 10.54
N GLU A 14 7.90 -4.03 11.84
CA GLU A 14 7.06 -4.71 12.82
C GLU A 14 5.68 -4.05 12.91
N GLU A 15 5.59 -2.73 12.85
CA GLU A 15 4.28 -2.06 12.94
C GLU A 15 3.79 -1.60 11.57
N PRO A 16 2.51 -1.85 11.24
CA PRO A 16 1.94 -1.39 9.99
C PRO A 16 1.81 0.16 10.02
N PRO A 17 2.14 0.84 8.92
CA PRO A 17 2.20 2.30 8.85
C PRO A 17 0.84 2.99 9.05
N LEU A 18 -0.25 2.25 8.89
CA LEU A 18 -1.63 2.75 9.03
C LEU A 18 -2.27 2.41 10.37
N GLY A 19 -1.50 1.83 11.31
CA GLY A 19 -2.03 1.43 12.63
C GLY A 19 -3.12 0.36 12.59
N LEU A 20 -3.25 -0.36 11.47
CA LEU A 20 -4.20 -1.45 11.33
C LEU A 20 -3.81 -2.61 12.25
N GLY A 21 -4.80 -3.26 12.85
CA GLY A 21 -4.56 -4.44 13.67
C GLY A 21 -3.83 -5.52 12.86
N ARG A 22 -2.81 -6.14 13.46
CA ARG A 22 -2.02 -7.21 12.86
C ARG A 22 -2.25 -8.52 13.60
N ASP A 23 -2.44 -9.58 12.83
CA ASP A 23 -2.57 -10.94 13.36
C ASP A 23 -1.24 -11.44 13.96
N ASP A 24 -1.33 -12.14 15.09
CA ASP A 24 -0.17 -12.66 15.82
C ASP A 24 0.67 -13.63 14.98
N ALA A 25 0.03 -14.49 14.18
CA ALA A 25 0.73 -15.43 13.31
C ALA A 25 1.51 -14.71 12.21
N CYS A 26 0.98 -13.59 11.68
CA CYS A 26 1.71 -12.76 10.72
C CYS A 26 2.96 -12.12 11.35
N ARG A 27 2.87 -11.67 12.61
CA ARG A 27 4.04 -11.15 13.34
C ARG A 27 5.12 -12.22 13.51
N GLU A 28 4.72 -13.41 13.96
CA GLU A 28 5.66 -14.53 14.16
C GLU A 28 6.34 -14.94 12.84
N ALA A 29 5.59 -14.98 11.73
CA ALA A 29 6.11 -15.29 10.41
C ALA A 29 7.14 -14.26 9.94
N VAL A 30 6.88 -12.96 10.13
CA VAL A 30 7.84 -11.89 9.80
C VAL A 30 9.12 -12.03 10.62
N GLN A 31 9.00 -12.29 11.92
CA GLN A 31 10.16 -12.49 12.79
C GLN A 31 10.97 -13.73 12.41
N LEU A 32 10.31 -14.82 11.99
CA LEU A 32 10.99 -16.02 11.48
C LEU A 32 11.74 -15.73 10.18
N ALA A 33 11.13 -15.00 9.25
CA ALA A 33 11.77 -14.59 8.00
C ALA A 33 13.00 -13.71 8.26
N ALA A 34 12.89 -12.73 9.17
CA ALA A 34 13.99 -11.86 9.58
C ALA A 34 15.20 -12.65 10.11
N ARG A 35 14.98 -13.58 11.05
CA ARG A 35 16.03 -14.46 11.59
C ARG A 35 16.65 -15.35 10.51
N THR A 36 15.83 -15.84 9.59
CA THR A 36 16.30 -16.68 8.48
C THR A 36 17.23 -15.89 7.54
N LEU A 37 16.87 -14.65 7.21
CA LEU A 37 17.70 -13.77 6.39
C LEU A 37 19.03 -13.42 7.08
N GLU A 38 18.99 -13.15 8.38
CA GLU A 38 20.20 -12.89 9.17
C GLU A 38 21.13 -14.11 9.21
N ALA A 39 20.57 -15.32 9.39
CA ALA A 39 21.34 -16.57 9.36
C ALA A 39 21.99 -16.87 7.99
N LEU A 40 21.44 -16.35 6.90
CA LEU A 40 22.01 -16.41 5.56
C LEU A 40 23.11 -15.36 5.33
N GLY A 41 23.43 -14.53 6.33
CA GLY A 41 24.47 -13.51 6.27
C GLY A 41 23.99 -12.16 5.78
N HIS A 42 22.68 -11.91 5.69
CA HIS A 42 22.14 -10.59 5.37
C HIS A 42 22.14 -9.66 6.58
N HIS A 43 22.22 -8.35 6.32
CA HIS A 43 22.08 -7.35 7.37
C HIS A 43 20.60 -7.04 7.58
N VAL A 44 20.07 -7.36 8.75
CA VAL A 44 18.66 -7.18 9.10
C VAL A 44 18.56 -6.16 10.23
N ALA A 45 17.71 -5.15 10.08
CA ALA A 45 17.48 -4.12 11.09
C ALA A 45 15.98 -3.77 11.19
N PRO A 46 15.48 -3.38 12.36
CA PRO A 46 14.15 -2.78 12.48
C PRO A 46 14.02 -1.54 11.58
N ALA A 47 12.87 -1.40 10.96
CA ALA A 47 12.52 -0.23 10.16
C ALA A 47 11.14 0.31 10.57
N GLN A 48 10.99 1.62 10.46
CA GLN A 48 9.74 2.31 10.68
C GLN A 48 9.33 3.01 9.39
N MET A 49 8.03 3.03 9.12
CA MET A 49 7.45 3.76 8.02
C MET A 49 6.24 4.50 8.54
N GLU A 50 6.25 5.81 8.40
CA GLU A 50 5.14 6.67 8.77
C GLU A 50 4.46 7.13 7.47
N LEU A 51 3.16 6.87 7.37
CA LEU A 51 2.33 7.43 6.31
C LEU A 51 1.52 8.57 6.90
N ALA A 52 1.56 9.73 6.26
CA ALA A 52 0.67 10.83 6.64
C ALA A 52 -0.79 10.38 6.45
N PRO A 53 -1.72 10.73 7.36
CA PRO A 53 -3.12 10.33 7.25
C PRO A 53 -3.76 10.63 5.88
N ASP A 54 -3.38 11.76 5.29
CA ASP A 54 -3.88 12.21 3.98
C ASP A 54 -3.39 11.34 2.81
N THR A 55 -2.35 10.52 3.02
CA THR A 55 -1.82 9.61 2.00
C THR A 55 -2.86 8.57 1.60
N VAL A 56 -3.67 8.10 2.55
CA VAL A 56 -4.75 7.14 2.26
C VAL A 56 -5.83 7.80 1.41
N VAL A 57 -6.17 9.06 1.70
CA VAL A 57 -7.14 9.83 0.90
C VAL A 57 -6.63 10.04 -0.53
N ALA A 58 -5.37 10.46 -0.68
CA ALA A 58 -4.75 10.63 -1.99
C ALA A 58 -4.69 9.31 -2.77
N LEU A 59 -4.34 8.19 -2.11
CA LEU A 59 -4.38 6.85 -2.69
C LEU A 59 -5.78 6.51 -3.20
N LEU A 60 -6.80 6.68 -2.36
CA LEU A 60 -8.18 6.37 -2.72
C LEU A 60 -8.68 7.22 -3.88
N ASN A 61 -8.33 8.50 -3.94
CA ASN A 61 -8.67 9.37 -5.07
C ASN A 61 -8.12 8.80 -6.39
N VAL A 62 -6.86 8.34 -6.39
CA VAL A 62 -6.21 7.80 -7.59
C VAL A 62 -6.74 6.41 -7.96
N THR A 63 -6.90 5.51 -6.98
CA THR A 63 -7.35 4.14 -7.26
C THR A 63 -8.81 4.08 -7.64
N ASN A 64 -9.66 4.87 -6.98
CA ASN A 64 -11.10 4.86 -7.26
C ASN A 64 -11.41 5.51 -8.62
N ALA A 65 -10.58 6.44 -9.10
CA ALA A 65 -10.74 7.03 -10.43
C ALA A 65 -10.82 5.96 -11.53
N GLY A 66 -10.07 4.86 -11.39
CA GLY A 66 -10.14 3.71 -12.31
C GLY A 66 -11.51 3.01 -12.32
N LEU A 67 -12.28 3.07 -11.22
CA LEU A 67 -13.65 2.54 -11.19
C LEU A 67 -14.61 3.41 -12.01
N ALA A 68 -14.40 4.72 -12.07
CA ALA A 68 -15.26 5.63 -12.82
C ALA A 68 -15.08 5.54 -14.34
N ASP A 69 -13.96 4.97 -14.82
CA ASP A 69 -13.62 4.86 -16.25
C ASP A 69 -14.43 3.77 -16.99
N TYR A 70 -14.99 2.78 -16.29
CA TYR A 70 -15.78 1.73 -16.95
C TYR A 70 -17.20 2.20 -17.28
N VAL A 71 -17.51 2.21 -18.57
CA VAL A 71 -18.80 2.69 -19.12
C VAL A 71 -19.86 1.60 -19.29
N ASP A 72 -19.46 0.35 -19.56
CA ASP A 72 -20.37 -0.76 -19.91
C ASP A 72 -20.54 -1.78 -18.77
N ILE A 73 -20.53 -1.32 -17.52
CA ILE A 73 -20.73 -2.15 -16.33
C ILE A 73 -22.11 -1.86 -15.70
N ASP A 74 -22.82 -2.93 -15.35
CA ASP A 74 -23.98 -2.87 -14.45
C ASP A 74 -23.50 -2.63 -13.01
N TRP A 75 -23.52 -1.37 -12.59
CA TRP A 75 -22.99 -0.92 -11.31
C TRP A 75 -23.84 -1.27 -10.09
N GLU A 76 -25.01 -1.90 -10.28
CA GLU A 76 -25.83 -2.41 -9.17
C GLU A 76 -25.34 -3.78 -8.66
N ARG A 77 -24.46 -4.46 -9.41
CA ARG A 77 -23.97 -5.80 -9.09
C ARG A 77 -22.70 -5.85 -8.21
N PRO A 78 -21.74 -4.93 -8.32
CA PRO A 78 -20.57 -4.91 -7.45
C PRO A 78 -20.95 -4.74 -5.97
N GLU A 79 -20.07 -5.19 -5.09
CA GLU A 79 -20.26 -5.03 -3.65
C GLU A 79 -20.37 -3.53 -3.26
N PRO A 80 -21.10 -3.20 -2.16
CA PRO A 80 -21.35 -1.82 -1.77
C PRO A 80 -20.09 -0.96 -1.61
N HIS A 81 -18.98 -1.54 -1.17
CA HIS A 81 -17.74 -0.80 -1.00
C HIS A 81 -17.11 -0.38 -2.35
N ILE A 82 -17.32 -1.16 -3.42
CA ILE A 82 -16.89 -0.81 -4.78
C ILE A 82 -17.77 0.29 -5.35
N GLN A 83 -19.09 0.21 -5.13
CA GLN A 83 -20.04 1.26 -5.50
C GLN A 83 -19.70 2.58 -4.81
N ALA A 84 -19.40 2.54 -3.51
CA ALA A 84 -18.95 3.69 -2.73
C ALA A 84 -17.63 4.28 -3.26
N GLY A 85 -16.67 3.42 -3.63
CA GLY A 85 -15.43 3.85 -4.28
C GLY A 85 -15.68 4.59 -5.58
N ARG A 86 -16.53 4.05 -6.46
CA ARG A 86 -16.93 4.73 -7.71
C ARG A 86 -17.63 6.06 -7.45
N ALA A 87 -18.57 6.11 -6.51
CA ALA A 87 -19.25 7.35 -6.16
C ALA A 87 -18.26 8.41 -5.64
N ALA A 88 -17.28 8.00 -4.82
CA ALA A 88 -16.22 8.89 -4.35
C ALA A 88 -15.35 9.41 -5.51
N ALA A 89 -15.03 8.56 -6.50
CA ALA A 89 -14.30 8.99 -7.68
C ALA A 89 -15.06 10.02 -8.52
N GLN A 90 -16.38 9.87 -8.66
CA GLN A 90 -17.22 10.82 -9.40
C GLN A 90 -17.38 12.17 -8.68
N ALA A 91 -17.05 12.23 -7.38
CA ALA A 91 -17.17 13.43 -6.57
C ALA A 91 -15.93 14.34 -6.60
N ILE A 92 -14.81 13.90 -7.20
CA ILE A 92 -13.57 14.68 -7.28
C ILE A 92 -13.34 15.26 -8.67
N ASP A 93 -12.67 16.39 -8.76
CA ASP A 93 -12.27 17.01 -10.03
C ASP A 93 -10.85 16.61 -10.47
N SER A 94 -10.50 16.98 -11.70
CA SER A 94 -9.18 16.70 -12.27
C SER A 94 -8.03 17.38 -11.51
N LEU A 95 -8.28 18.53 -10.87
CA LEU A 95 -7.24 19.24 -10.12
C LEU A 95 -6.92 18.51 -8.81
N LEU A 96 -7.94 18.03 -8.11
CA LEU A 96 -7.79 17.22 -6.91
C LEU A 96 -7.14 15.86 -7.21
N TYR A 97 -7.48 15.26 -8.35
CA TYR A 97 -6.79 14.05 -8.84
C TYR A 97 -5.30 14.31 -9.06
N VAL A 98 -4.93 15.34 -9.82
CA VAL A 98 -3.51 15.66 -10.10
C VAL A 98 -2.72 15.98 -8.82
N ARG A 99 -3.34 16.69 -7.86
CA ARG A 99 -2.73 16.93 -6.54
C ARG A 99 -2.48 15.63 -5.78
N SER A 100 -3.45 14.72 -5.80
CA SER A 100 -3.35 13.42 -5.14
C SER A 100 -2.21 12.57 -5.75
N VAL A 101 -2.09 12.54 -7.08
CA VAL A 101 -0.96 11.89 -7.77
C VAL A 101 0.37 12.49 -7.33
N HIS A 102 0.47 13.82 -7.33
CA HIS A 102 1.69 14.51 -6.94
C HIS A 102 2.08 14.25 -5.48
N ASP A 103 1.11 14.16 -4.57
CA ASP A 103 1.38 13.85 -3.17
C ASP A 103 1.90 12.41 -2.99
N LEU A 104 1.35 11.45 -3.74
CA LEU A 104 1.84 10.07 -3.74
C LEU A 104 3.25 9.93 -4.35
N GLN A 105 3.59 10.75 -5.35
CA GLN A 105 4.93 10.76 -5.96
C GLN A 105 6.03 11.29 -5.03
N ARG A 106 5.69 11.93 -3.91
CA ARG A 106 6.70 12.34 -2.92
C ARG A 106 7.22 11.18 -2.07
N PHE A 107 6.55 10.03 -2.12
CA PHE A 107 6.98 8.80 -1.47
C PHE A 107 7.82 7.89 -2.40
N SER A 108 8.04 8.28 -3.67
CA SER A 108 8.84 7.52 -4.65
C SER A 108 10.29 7.98 -4.74
#